data_AF-A0A9E1W5W2-F1
#
_entry.id   AF-A0A9E1W5W2-F1
#
_cell.length_a   1.000
_cell.length_b   1.000
_cell.length_c   1.000
_cell.angle_alpha   90.00
_cell.angle_beta   90.00
_cell.angle_gamma   90.00
#
_symmetry.space_group_name_H-M   'P 1'
#
loop_
_entity.id
_entity.type
_entity.pdbx_description
1 polymer ?
#
loop_
_entity_poly.entity_id
_entity_poly.type
_entity_poly.pdbx_seq_one_letter_code
_entity_poly.pdbx_strand_id
1 'polypeptide(L)'
;SFRELMELIAKETQYKRHLVPVPYFAADMMGFFMQFMPEPMFTADQAKMLRADNVVSEHALKLSDLGISATPAELILPTYMHRFRRARTDSTPHAQT
;
A
#
# COMPACT_ATOMS: atom_id res chain seq x y z
N SER A 1 -2.68 11.71 0.66
CA SER A 1 -1.33 11.61 0.06
C SER A 1 -0.86 10.16 -0.01
N PHE A 2 0.22 9.84 -0.74
CA PHE A 2 0.76 8.45 -0.78
C PHE A 2 1.19 7.94 0.61
N ARG A 3 1.76 8.82 1.45
CA ARG A 3 2.12 8.49 2.83
C ARG A 3 0.90 8.08 3.66
N GLU A 4 -0.21 8.83 3.58
CA GLU A 4 -1.45 8.48 4.30
C GLU A 4 -2.01 7.12 3.86
N LEU A 5 -1.90 6.77 2.58
CA LEU A 5 -2.30 5.45 2.09
C LEU A 5 -1.46 4.34 2.73
N MET A 6 -0.14 4.54 2.82
CA MET A 6 0.76 3.59 3.49
C MET A 6 0.46 3.48 4.99
N GLU A 7 0.11 4.58 5.65
CA GLU A 7 -0.30 4.60 7.06
C GLU A 7 -1.64 3.86 7.26
N LEU A 8 -2.60 4.05 6.35
CA LEU A 8 -3.87 3.32 6.36
C LEU A 8 -3.65 1.81 6.21
N ILE A 9 -2.80 1.38 5.28
CA ILE A 9 -2.44 -0.04 5.11
C ILE A 9 -1.77 -0.59 6.38
N ALA A 10 -0.81 0.15 6.96
CA ALA A 10 -0.12 -0.26 8.18
C ALA A 10 -1.10 -0.40 9.36
N LYS A 11 -2.08 0.51 9.47
CA LYS A 11 -3.16 0.45 10.46
C LYS A 11 -4.04 -0.79 10.25
N GLU A 12 -4.50 -1.04 9.03
CA GLU A 12 -5.38 -2.18 8.73
C GLU A 12 -4.71 -3.55 8.93
N THR A 13 -3.41 -3.63 8.66
CA THR A 13 -2.60 -4.85 8.84
C THR A 13 -2.00 -4.99 10.24
N GLN A 14 -2.13 -3.96 11.09
CA GLN A 14 -1.55 -3.89 12.44
C GLN A 14 -0.02 -4.02 12.49
N TYR A 15 0.68 -3.57 11.44
CA TYR A 15 2.14 -3.50 11.44
C TYR A 15 2.63 -2.14 11.95
N LYS A 16 3.55 -2.17 12.92
CA LYS A 16 4.32 -0.99 13.33
C LYS A 16 5.55 -0.89 12.44
N ARG A 17 5.50 -0.08 11.38
CA ARG A 17 6.64 0.19 10.49
C ARG A 17 6.85 1.70 10.35
N HIS A 18 8.12 2.12 10.38
CA HIS A 18 8.50 3.50 10.10
C HIS A 18 8.53 3.73 8.58
N LEU A 19 7.89 4.81 8.13
CA LEU A 19 7.90 5.23 6.73
C LEU A 19 9.05 6.22 6.49
N VAL A 20 10.13 5.71 5.93
CA VAL A 20 11.34 6.49 5.60
C VAL A 20 11.26 6.99 4.17
N PRO A 21 11.47 8.29 3.90
CA PRO A 21 11.53 8.80 2.54
C PRO A 21 12.78 8.25 1.83
N VAL A 22 12.59 7.79 0.59
CA VAL A 22 13.68 7.29 -0.25
C VAL A 22 13.94 8.34 -1.35
N PRO A 23 15.18 8.84 -1.50
CA PRO A 23 15.52 9.72 -2.61
C PRO A 23 15.30 9.04 -3.96
N TYR A 24 14.86 9.79 -4.96
CA TYR A 24 14.52 9.26 -6.29
C TYR A 24 15.67 8.50 -6.98
N PHE A 25 16.91 8.98 -6.84
CA PHE A 25 18.09 8.29 -7.37
C PHE A 25 18.26 6.89 -6.78
N ALA A 26 18.02 6.73 -5.47
CA ALA A 26 18.11 5.43 -4.83
C ALA A 26 16.98 4.49 -5.31
N ALA A 27 15.77 5.02 -5.51
CA ALA A 27 14.66 4.26 -6.08
C ALA A 27 14.98 3.78 -7.51
N ASP A 28 15.56 4.64 -8.35
CA ASP A 28 15.94 4.25 -9.72
C ASP A 28 16.99 3.15 -9.74
N MET A 29 18.03 3.27 -8.89
CA MET A 29 19.04 2.23 -8.77
C MET A 29 18.44 0.90 -8.33
N MET A 30 17.60 0.91 -7.28
CA MET A 30 16.92 -0.30 -6.81
C MET A 30 16.08 -0.93 -7.92
N GLY A 31 15.26 -0.14 -8.62
CA GLY A 31 14.44 -0.62 -9.71
C GLY A 31 15.27 -1.16 -10.89
N PHE A 32 16.42 -0.55 -11.18
CA PHE A 32 17.32 -1.01 -12.24
C PHE A 32 17.98 -2.36 -11.93
N PHE A 33 18.40 -2.61 -10.68
CA PHE A 33 19.00 -3.90 -10.33
C PHE A 33 17.95 -4.99 -10.10
N MET A 34 16.84 -4.65 -9.45
CA MET A 34 15.79 -5.63 -9.08
C MET A 34 14.97 -6.13 -10.27
N GLN A 35 14.91 -5.39 -11.38
CA GLN A 35 14.21 -5.83 -12.60
C GLN A 35 14.81 -7.09 -13.25
N PHE A 36 16.07 -7.41 -12.97
CA PHE A 36 16.74 -8.59 -13.55
C PHE A 36 16.48 -9.88 -12.76
N MET A 37 15.76 -9.82 -11.64
CA MET A 37 15.38 -11.01 -10.88
C MET A 37 14.27 -11.80 -11.60
N PRO A 38 14.19 -13.14 -11.42
CA PRO A 38 13.12 -13.96 -11.99
C PRO A 38 11.71 -13.46 -11.64
N GLU A 39 11.54 -12.95 -10.43
CA GLU A 39 10.34 -12.25 -9.97
C GLU A 39 10.73 -10.85 -9.46
N PRO A 40 10.58 -9.80 -10.28
CA PRO A 40 11.02 -8.47 -9.90
C PRO A 40 10.09 -7.86 -8.85
N MET A 41 10.60 -7.70 -7.62
CA MET A 41 9.88 -7.11 -6.49
C MET A 41 9.65 -5.59 -6.64
N PHE A 42 10.54 -4.90 -7.34
CA PHE A 42 10.47 -3.46 -7.60
C PHE A 42 11.14 -3.15 -8.93
N THR A 43 10.48 -2.43 -9.82
CA THR A 43 10.99 -2.14 -11.18
C THR A 43 11.26 -0.66 -11.39
N ALA A 44 12.13 -0.35 -12.36
CA ALA A 44 12.41 1.04 -12.74
C ALA A 44 11.15 1.81 -13.15
N ASP A 45 10.17 1.14 -13.77
CA ASP A 45 8.91 1.78 -14.15
C ASP A 45 8.01 2.05 -12.95
N GLN A 46 7.98 1.16 -11.95
CA GLN A 46 7.29 1.45 -10.68
C GLN A 46 7.91 2.67 -9.98
N ALA A 47 9.23 2.81 -10.00
CA ALA A 47 9.91 3.99 -9.45
C ALA A 47 9.48 5.28 -10.16
N LYS A 48 9.30 5.26 -11.48
CA LYS A 48 8.79 6.41 -12.25
C LYS A 48 7.34 6.71 -11.93
N MET A 49 6.47 5.70 -11.84
CA MET A 49 5.05 5.89 -11.52
C MET A 49 4.84 6.55 -10.16
N LEU A 50 5.67 6.24 -9.17
CA LEU A 50 5.59 6.85 -7.83
C LEU A 50 5.98 8.34 -7.79
N ARG A 51 6.57 8.88 -8.86
CA ARG A 51 6.89 10.31 -8.96
C ARG A 51 5.72 11.17 -9.40
N ALA A 52 4.75 10.58 -10.08
CA ALA A 52 3.59 11.27 -10.60
C ALA A 52 2.39 11.05 -9.68
N ASP A 53 1.69 12.12 -9.35
CA ASP A 53 0.46 12.03 -8.58
C ASP A 53 -0.70 11.56 -9.48
N ASN A 54 -1.30 10.43 -9.12
CA ASN A 54 -2.48 9.88 -9.81
C ASN A 54 -3.77 10.60 -9.38
N VAL A 55 -3.82 11.92 -9.60
CA VAL A 55 -4.98 12.76 -9.30
C VAL A 55 -5.74 13.05 -10.59
N VAL A 56 -7.07 12.90 -10.54
CA VAL A 56 -7.94 13.17 -11.69
C VAL A 56 -7.87 14.66 -12.06
N SER A 57 -7.83 14.96 -13.36
CA SER A 57 -7.83 16.35 -13.84
C SER A 57 -9.19 17.01 -13.58
N GLU A 58 -9.20 18.34 -13.49
CA GLU A 58 -10.42 19.11 -13.16
C GLU A 58 -11.53 18.95 -14.21
N HIS A 59 -11.17 18.71 -15.47
CA HIS A 59 -12.09 18.62 -16.60
C HIS A 59 -12.45 17.17 -16.99
N ALA A 60 -11.98 16.18 -16.25
CA ALA A 60 -12.30 14.78 -16.54
C ALA A 60 -13.66 14.36 -15.96
N LEU A 61 -14.34 13.46 -16.66
CA LEU A 61 -15.54 12.79 -16.16
C LEU A 61 -15.21 11.94 -14.93
N LYS A 62 -16.10 11.95 -13.95
CA LYS A 62 -15.99 11.24 -12.67
C LYS A 62 -16.89 10.01 -12.64
N LEU A 63 -16.72 9.17 -11.62
CA LEU A 63 -17.61 8.03 -11.37
C LEU A 63 -19.08 8.45 -11.21
N SER A 64 -19.32 9.64 -10.64
CA SER A 64 -20.68 10.19 -10.48
C SER A 64 -21.37 10.46 -11.81
N ASP A 65 -20.62 10.80 -12.86
CA ASP A 65 -21.17 11.07 -14.20
C ASP A 65 -21.61 9.78 -14.89
N LEU A 66 -21.14 8.63 -14.40
CA LEU A 66 -21.59 7.29 -14.78
C LEU A 66 -22.72 6.76 -13.87
N GLY A 67 -23.20 7.57 -12.91
CA GLY A 67 -24.19 7.15 -11.91
C GLY A 67 -23.64 6.23 -10.83
N ILE A 68 -22.31 6.18 -10.64
CA ILE A 68 -21.65 5.30 -9.66
C ILE A 68 -21.23 6.12 -8.43
N SER A 69 -21.67 5.69 -7.25
CA SER A 69 -21.19 6.24 -5.98
C SER A 69 -19.85 5.62 -5.60
N ALA A 70 -18.85 6.46 -5.32
CA ALA A 70 -17.53 5.99 -4.91
C ALA A 70 -17.58 5.40 -3.49
N THR A 71 -17.12 4.17 -3.34
CA THR A 71 -17.00 3.53 -2.02
C THR A 71 -15.68 3.94 -1.35
N PRO A 72 -15.71 4.41 -0.10
CA PRO A 72 -14.49 4.71 0.65
C PRO A 72 -13.60 3.47 0.81
N ALA A 73 -12.29 3.65 0.66
CA ALA A 73 -11.32 2.55 0.72
C ALA A 73 -11.34 1.87 2.10
N GLU A 74 -11.48 2.65 3.17
CA GLU A 74 -11.51 2.22 4.57
C GLU A 74 -12.62 1.20 4.85
N LEU A 75 -13.71 1.23 4.09
CA LEU A 75 -14.82 0.29 4.24
C LEU A 75 -14.46 -1.10 3.70
N ILE A 76 -13.69 -1.15 2.62
CA ILE A 76 -13.41 -2.38 1.87
C ILE A 76 -12.07 -3.00 2.29
N LEU A 77 -11.06 -2.19 2.64
CA LEU A 77 -9.72 -2.67 3.00
C LEU A 77 -9.69 -3.78 4.06
N PRO A 78 -10.52 -3.78 5.13
CA PRO A 78 -10.54 -4.87 6.10
C PRO A 78 -10.84 -6.23 5.49
N THR A 79 -11.66 -6.27 4.43
CA THR A 79 -12.06 -7.52 3.75
C THR A 79 -10.91 -8.15 2.96
N TYR A 80 -10.01 -7.35 2.39
CA TYR A 80 -8.86 -7.83 1.62
C TYR A 80 -7.61 -8.04 2.48
N MET A 81 -7.43 -7.17 3.48
CA MET A 81 -6.20 -7.10 4.25
C MET A 81 -6.19 -8.02 5.47
N HIS A 82 -7.33 -8.64 5.81
CA HIS A 82 -7.44 -9.58 6.92
C HIS A 82 -6.35 -10.66 6.91
N ARG A 83 -6.06 -11.26 5.74
CA ARG A 83 -5.03 -12.30 5.59
C ARG A 83 -3.61 -11.84 5.94
N PHE A 84 -3.35 -10.53 5.89
CA PHE A 84 -2.04 -9.97 6.17
C PHE A 84 -1.90 -9.51 7.62
N ARG A 85 -2.97 -9.51 8.43
CA ARG A 85 -2.88 -9.17 9.85
C ARG A 85 -1.96 -10.14 10.56
N ARG A 86 -1.13 -9.63 11.47
CA ARG A 86 -0.25 -10.48 12.28
C ARG A 86 -1.10 -11.49 13.06
N ALA A 87 -0.78 -12.78 12.93
CA ALA A 87 -1.34 -13.80 13.80
C ALA A 87 -1.05 -13.39 15.25
N ARG A 88 -2.09 -13.34 16.07
CA ARG A 88 -1.94 -13.10 17.49
C ARG A 88 -1.18 -14.30 18.06
N THR A 89 0.03 -14.06 18.55
CA THR A 89 0.76 -15.07 19.33
C THR A 89 0.29 -14.92 20.76
N ASP A 90 -0.84 -15.51 21.09
CA ASP A 90 -1.38 -15.57 22.45
C ASP A 90 -0.49 -16.53 23.24
N SER A 91 0.61 -16.04 23.81
CA SER A 91 1.30 -16.73 24.90
C SER A 91 0.48 -16.56 26.19
N THR A 92 -0.72 -17.13 26.21
CA THR A 92 -1.47 -17.32 27.45
C THR A 92 -1.12 -18.73 27.92
N PRO A 93 -0.40 -18.91 29.04
CA PRO A 93 -0.26 -20.24 29.61
C PRO A 93 -1.67 -20.65 30.03
N HIS A 94 -2.22 -21.68 29.38
CA HIS A 94 -3.38 -22.38 29.89
C HIS A 94 -2.98 -22.94 31.25
N ALA A 95 -3.32 -22.21 32.32
CA ALA A 95 -3.33 -22.75 33.66
C ALA A 95 -4.36 -23.88 33.65
N GLN A 96 -3.84 -25.11 33.66
CA GLN A 96 -4.61 -26.33 33.85
C GLN A 96 -5.13 -26.28 35.29
N THR A 97 -6.44 -26.18 35.44
CA THR A 97 -7.18 -26.51 36.67
C THR A 97 -7.52 -27.99 36.68
#